data_AF-A0A850GJ79-F1
#
_entry.id   AF-A0A850GJ79-F1
#
_cell.length_a   1.000
_cell.length_b   1.000
_cell.length_c   1.000
_cell.angle_alpha   90.00
_cell.angle_beta   90.00
_cell.angle_gamma   90.00
#
_symmetry.space_group_name_H-M   'P 1'
#
loop_
_entity.id
_entity.type
_entity.pdbx_description
1 polymer ?
#
loop_
_entity_poly.entity_id
_entity_poly.type
_entity_poly.pdbx_seq_one_letter_code
_entity_poly.pdbx_strand_id
1 'polypeptide(L)'
;MSALSPLLRRTSKTGIYATAVLVLVSLLGLWLASVYADRGPWYAEYGALRRVFAFVVGAGLGLAIIAGELIDSREVRNFRRVRLMGAWCLACLAGLALTWLFPRPTIAGAQAAFTAKDFDHASTELLAAEARGADPSEVARLREALAADRERRAASAPPPKTRDDHLLDRIGDDSLRVDTTLVLRREWRDPDKQAVARKRVLDRAQAIADAAWEAEDGAKLARIARDTAGIDEAFTAECEQRAAIATAQRCLERQQSQCARESLRPLDALPEGELPPALTKRLEVLHAELGEAPEAEG
;
A
#
# COMPACT_ATOMS: atom_id res chain seq x y z
N MET A 1 -43.92 29.79 43.69
CA MET A 1 -42.84 28.77 43.86
C MET A 1 -43.38 27.43 43.39
N SER A 2 -42.52 26.55 42.84
CA SER A 2 -42.74 25.09 42.69
C SER A 2 -43.26 24.51 41.34
N ALA A 3 -42.78 24.97 40.19
CA ALA A 3 -42.92 24.23 38.91
C ALA A 3 -41.60 23.66 38.35
N LEU A 4 -40.45 24.13 38.83
CA LEU A 4 -39.11 23.71 38.39
C LEU A 4 -38.61 22.40 39.06
N SER A 5 -39.08 22.08 40.26
CA SER A 5 -38.66 20.89 41.01
C SER A 5 -39.07 19.54 40.40
N PRO A 6 -40.28 19.37 39.78
CA PRO A 6 -40.62 18.10 39.15
C PRO A 6 -39.86 17.88 37.83
N LEU A 7 -39.62 18.91 37.02
CA LEU A 7 -38.88 18.82 35.76
C LEU A 7 -37.40 18.49 35.98
N LEU A 8 -36.77 19.08 37.01
CA LEU A 8 -35.41 18.72 37.44
C LEU A 8 -35.34 17.30 38.05
N ARG A 9 -36.36 16.83 38.77
CA ARG A 9 -36.43 15.43 39.25
C ARG A 9 -36.72 14.41 38.13
N ARG A 10 -37.43 14.81 37.08
CA ARG A 10 -37.79 13.91 35.95
C ARG A 10 -36.61 13.74 35.00
N THR A 11 -35.87 14.82 34.74
CA THR A 11 -34.58 14.80 34.03
C THR A 11 -33.49 14.11 34.84
N SER A 12 -33.50 14.21 36.18
CA SER A 12 -32.55 13.48 37.01
C SER A 12 -32.76 11.97 36.97
N LYS A 13 -34.01 11.47 37.05
CA LYS A 13 -34.26 10.02 37.02
C LYS A 13 -33.96 9.38 35.67
N THR A 14 -34.45 9.97 34.58
CA THR A 14 -34.14 9.50 33.21
C THR A 14 -32.66 9.63 32.89
N GLY A 15 -32.00 10.71 33.34
CA GLY A 15 -30.55 10.88 33.27
C GLY A 15 -29.79 9.81 34.05
N ILE A 16 -30.22 9.45 35.26
CA ILE A 16 -29.60 8.38 36.07
C ILE A 16 -29.75 7.02 35.38
N TYR A 17 -30.93 6.68 34.84
CA TYR A 17 -31.13 5.40 34.15
C TYR A 17 -30.35 5.33 32.83
N ALA A 18 -30.32 6.42 32.04
CA ALA A 18 -29.53 6.48 30.82
C ALA A 18 -28.03 6.34 31.13
N THR A 19 -27.55 6.98 32.19
CA THR A 19 -26.16 6.86 32.65
C THR A 19 -25.86 5.45 33.16
N ALA A 20 -26.78 4.83 33.93
CA ALA A 20 -26.61 3.47 34.41
C ALA A 20 -26.55 2.45 33.25
N VAL A 21 -27.40 2.60 32.24
CA VAL A 21 -27.37 1.77 31.02
C VAL A 21 -26.06 1.98 30.25
N LEU A 22 -25.62 3.22 30.08
CA LEU A 22 -24.34 3.54 29.44
C LEU A 22 -23.14 2.94 30.19
N VAL A 23 -23.13 3.01 31.52
CA VAL A 23 -22.09 2.40 32.35
C VAL A 23 -22.12 0.88 32.22
N LEU A 24 -23.31 0.26 32.29
CA LEU A 24 -23.44 -1.19 32.17
C LEU A 24 -22.99 -1.71 30.78
N VAL A 25 -23.33 -0.96 29.73
CA VAL A 25 -22.91 -1.24 28.34
C VAL A 25 -21.40 -1.04 28.17
N SER A 26 -20.83 -0.02 28.80
CA SER A 26 -19.37 0.22 28.77
C SER A 26 -18.61 -0.86 29.52
N LEU A 27 -19.11 -1.31 30.67
CA LEU A 27 -18.56 -2.44 31.43
C LEU A 27 -18.67 -3.74 30.64
N LEU A 28 -19.80 -3.98 29.96
CA LEU A 28 -19.97 -5.14 29.08
C LEU A 28 -18.99 -5.08 27.90
N GLY A 29 -18.80 -3.91 27.29
CA GLY A 29 -17.82 -3.71 26.23
C GLY A 29 -16.38 -3.96 26.69
N LEU A 30 -16.01 -3.49 27.88
CA LEU A 30 -14.71 -3.74 28.49
C LEU A 30 -14.48 -5.22 28.82
N TRP A 31 -15.49 -5.89 29.39
CA TRP A 31 -15.43 -7.33 29.66
C TRP A 31 -15.36 -8.16 28.35
N LEU A 32 -16.12 -7.78 27.34
CA LEU A 32 -16.04 -8.38 26.01
C LEU A 32 -14.63 -8.21 25.42
N ALA A 33 -14.03 -7.02 25.57
CA ALA A 33 -12.68 -6.72 25.10
C ALA A 33 -11.60 -7.51 25.84
N SER A 34 -11.72 -7.71 27.16
CA SER A 34 -10.76 -8.52 27.93
C SER A 34 -10.83 -10.00 27.52
N VAL A 35 -12.05 -10.54 27.36
CA VAL A 35 -12.24 -11.90 26.83
C VAL A 35 -11.75 -12.01 25.38
N TYR A 36 -11.81 -10.93 24.60
CA TYR A 36 -11.27 -10.87 23.24
C TYR A 36 -9.74 -10.92 23.22
N ALA A 37 -9.09 -10.19 24.12
CA ALA A 37 -7.63 -10.19 24.28
C ALA A 37 -7.10 -11.57 24.72
N ASP A 38 -7.82 -12.26 25.62
CA ASP A 38 -7.45 -13.60 26.09
C ASP A 38 -7.62 -14.69 25.03
N ARG A 39 -8.31 -14.44 23.91
CA ARG A 39 -8.51 -15.41 22.82
C ARG A 39 -7.37 -15.45 21.79
N GLY A 40 -6.31 -14.70 22.02
CA GLY A 40 -5.03 -14.83 21.30
C GLY A 40 -4.90 -14.01 20.00
N PRO A 41 -3.75 -14.15 19.31
CA PRO A 41 -3.32 -13.29 18.19
C PRO A 41 -4.29 -13.26 17.01
N TRP A 42 -4.99 -14.37 16.77
CA TRP A 42 -5.98 -14.51 15.70
C TRP A 42 -7.08 -13.43 15.75
N TYR A 43 -7.59 -13.14 16.95
CA TYR A 43 -8.62 -12.12 17.12
C TYR A 43 -8.04 -10.70 17.15
N ALA A 44 -6.74 -10.54 17.37
CA ALA A 44 -6.08 -9.24 17.27
C ALA A 44 -5.86 -8.82 15.80
N GLU A 45 -5.58 -9.77 14.91
CA GLU A 45 -5.37 -9.50 13.48
C GLU A 45 -6.68 -9.50 12.66
N TYR A 46 -7.62 -10.40 12.97
CA TYR A 46 -8.85 -10.57 12.17
C TYR A 46 -10.14 -10.19 12.93
N GLY A 47 -10.06 -10.05 14.24
CA GLY A 47 -11.18 -9.63 15.05
C GLY A 47 -11.41 -8.12 14.90
N ALA A 48 -12.55 -7.76 14.34
CA ALA A 48 -12.92 -6.36 14.15
C ALA A 48 -13.38 -5.74 15.48
N LEU A 49 -12.45 -5.56 16.44
CA LEU A 49 -12.70 -5.01 17.79
C LEU A 49 -13.50 -3.70 17.73
N ARG A 50 -13.21 -2.85 16.73
CA ARG A 50 -13.95 -1.62 16.46
C ARG A 50 -15.43 -1.86 16.13
N ARG A 51 -15.76 -2.94 15.41
CA ARG A 51 -17.14 -3.33 15.09
C ARG A 51 -17.86 -3.89 16.31
N VAL A 52 -17.18 -4.68 17.14
CA VAL A 52 -17.74 -5.16 18.43
C VAL A 52 -18.12 -3.96 19.30
N PHE A 53 -17.21 -2.99 19.44
CA PHE A 53 -17.49 -1.77 20.19
C PHE A 53 -18.68 -0.98 19.62
N ALA A 54 -18.74 -0.82 18.29
CA ALA A 54 -19.85 -0.15 17.62
C ALA A 54 -21.21 -0.86 17.86
N PHE A 55 -21.26 -2.19 17.83
CA PHE A 55 -22.48 -2.95 18.10
C PHE A 55 -22.90 -2.88 19.57
N VAL A 56 -21.96 -2.91 20.52
CA VAL A 56 -22.23 -2.75 21.96
C VAL A 56 -22.81 -1.35 22.25
N VAL A 57 -22.16 -0.30 21.74
CA VAL A 57 -22.63 1.08 21.90
C VAL A 57 -24.01 1.26 21.25
N GLY A 58 -24.22 0.73 20.05
CA GLY A 58 -25.50 0.76 19.35
C GLY A 58 -26.63 0.08 20.14
N ALA A 59 -26.40 -1.15 20.63
CA ALA A 59 -27.38 -1.85 21.46
C ALA A 59 -27.70 -1.08 22.76
N GLY A 60 -26.68 -0.48 23.39
CA GLY A 60 -26.85 0.32 24.60
C GLY A 60 -27.68 1.59 24.38
N LEU A 61 -27.42 2.32 23.29
CA LEU A 61 -28.21 3.49 22.91
C LEU A 61 -29.66 3.10 22.60
N GLY A 62 -29.88 1.98 21.92
CA GLY A 62 -31.21 1.46 21.62
C GLY A 62 -31.99 1.14 22.89
N LEU A 63 -31.37 0.44 23.83
CA LEU A 63 -31.96 0.11 25.14
C LEU A 63 -32.23 1.35 25.99
N ALA A 64 -31.34 2.35 25.99
CA ALA A 64 -31.54 3.59 26.73
C ALA A 64 -32.76 4.39 26.23
N ILE A 65 -32.96 4.46 24.90
CA ILE A 65 -34.12 5.12 24.30
C ILE A 65 -35.41 4.34 24.62
N ILE A 66 -35.38 3.00 24.49
CA ILE A 66 -36.53 2.14 24.81
C ILE A 66 -36.91 2.28 26.29
N ALA A 67 -35.95 2.22 27.21
CA ALA A 67 -36.18 2.35 28.65
C ALA A 67 -36.69 3.75 29.03
N GLY A 68 -36.17 4.81 28.40
CA GLY A 68 -36.66 6.18 28.61
C GLY A 68 -38.13 6.36 28.20
N GLU A 69 -38.50 5.83 27.03
CA GLU A 69 -39.87 5.89 26.49
C GLU A 69 -40.85 5.00 27.28
N LEU A 70 -40.39 3.86 27.84
CA LEU A 70 -41.20 2.98 28.70
C LEU A 70 -41.44 3.55 30.10
N ILE A 71 -40.49 4.32 30.65
CA ILE A 71 -40.61 4.94 31.98
C ILE A 71 -41.52 6.18 31.93
N ASP A 72 -41.56 6.93 30.83
CA ASP A 72 -42.50 8.03 30.65
C ASP A 72 -43.83 7.54 30.04
N SER A 73 -44.62 6.86 30.87
CA SER A 73 -45.89 6.20 30.49
C SER A 73 -46.98 7.11 29.91
N ARG A 74 -46.78 8.44 29.86
CA ARG A 74 -47.71 9.40 29.23
C ARG A 74 -47.48 9.59 27.73
N GLU A 75 -46.33 9.18 27.19
CA GLU A 75 -45.98 9.34 25.75
C GLU A 75 -45.82 8.01 25.00
N VAL A 76 -46.61 6.99 25.35
CA VAL A 76 -46.77 5.76 24.52
C VAL A 76 -47.52 6.06 23.19
N ARG A 77 -47.41 7.28 22.64
CA ARG A 77 -47.95 7.67 21.34
C ARG A 77 -47.04 7.24 20.19
N ASN A 78 -45.73 7.07 20.44
CA ASN A 78 -44.75 6.73 19.41
C ASN A 78 -44.33 5.26 19.42
N PHE A 79 -45.32 4.35 19.46
CA PHE A 79 -45.10 2.90 19.43
C PHE A 79 -44.23 2.45 18.22
N ARG A 80 -44.32 3.17 17.10
CA ARG A 80 -43.45 2.97 15.92
C ARG A 80 -41.98 3.23 16.22
N ARG A 81 -41.65 4.25 17.01
CA ARG A 81 -40.27 4.60 17.41
C ARG A 81 -39.69 3.52 18.32
N VAL A 82 -40.46 3.05 19.31
CA VAL A 82 -40.04 1.95 20.20
C VAL A 82 -39.79 0.67 19.42
N ARG A 83 -40.65 0.31 18.46
CA ARG A 83 -40.43 -0.84 17.56
C ARG A 83 -39.18 -0.70 16.70
N LEU A 84 -38.95 0.48 16.11
CA LEU A 84 -37.77 0.72 15.28
C LEU A 84 -36.48 0.65 16.11
N MET A 85 -36.47 1.23 17.32
CA MET A 85 -35.32 1.15 18.22
C MET A 85 -35.11 -0.26 18.78
N GLY A 86 -36.18 -1.00 19.03
CA GLY A 86 -36.13 -2.43 19.39
C GLY A 86 -35.55 -3.28 18.26
N ALA A 87 -35.97 -3.06 17.01
CA ALA A 87 -35.42 -3.72 15.84
C ALA A 87 -33.94 -3.37 15.63
N TRP A 88 -33.56 -2.10 15.83
CA TRP A 88 -32.17 -1.67 15.77
C TRP A 88 -31.31 -2.32 16.86
N CYS A 89 -31.81 -2.36 18.09
CA CYS A 89 -31.15 -3.06 19.20
C CYS A 89 -30.97 -4.54 18.89
N LEU A 90 -32.01 -5.22 18.37
CA LEU A 90 -31.93 -6.62 17.95
C LEU A 90 -30.91 -6.82 16.83
N ALA A 91 -30.85 -5.91 15.85
CA ALA A 91 -29.85 -5.96 14.79
C ALA A 91 -28.42 -5.78 15.34
N CYS A 92 -28.22 -4.89 16.31
CA CYS A 92 -26.94 -4.73 16.98
C CYS A 92 -26.55 -5.98 17.80
N LEU A 93 -27.51 -6.60 18.50
CA LEU A 93 -27.29 -7.85 19.24
C LEU A 93 -27.00 -9.03 18.30
N ALA A 94 -27.67 -9.11 17.15
CA ALA A 94 -27.39 -10.11 16.12
C ALA A 94 -26.01 -9.90 15.49
N GLY A 95 -25.64 -8.65 15.20
CA GLY A 95 -24.29 -8.29 14.75
C GLY A 95 -23.22 -8.67 15.78
N LEU A 96 -23.48 -8.39 17.07
CA LEU A 96 -22.63 -8.82 18.18
C LEU A 96 -22.49 -10.35 18.21
N ALA A 97 -23.60 -11.08 18.11
CA ALA A 97 -23.61 -12.55 18.09
C ALA A 97 -22.81 -13.11 16.91
N LEU A 98 -22.95 -12.55 15.71
CA LEU A 98 -22.15 -12.92 14.53
C LEU A 98 -20.66 -12.64 14.72
N THR A 99 -20.31 -11.49 15.31
CA THR A 99 -18.91 -11.16 15.62
C THR A 99 -18.32 -12.02 16.75
N TRP A 100 -19.16 -12.55 17.62
CA TRP A 100 -18.77 -13.44 18.73
C TRP A 100 -18.69 -14.91 18.32
N LEU A 101 -19.50 -15.31 17.33
CA LEU A 101 -19.54 -16.64 16.72
C LEU A 101 -18.56 -16.81 15.56
N PHE A 102 -17.61 -15.87 15.37
CA PHE A 102 -16.50 -16.09 14.45
C PHE A 102 -15.92 -17.48 14.69
N PRO A 103 -15.78 -18.32 13.63
CA PRO A 103 -15.40 -19.70 13.78
C PRO A 103 -14.15 -19.78 14.63
N ARG A 104 -14.22 -20.61 15.68
CA ARG A 104 -13.07 -20.81 16.57
C ARG A 104 -11.89 -21.28 15.70
N PRO A 105 -10.67 -20.81 15.97
CA PRO A 105 -9.50 -21.30 15.25
C PRO A 105 -9.43 -22.81 15.42
N THR A 106 -9.36 -23.54 14.31
CA THR A 106 -9.31 -25.01 14.30
C THR A 106 -8.17 -25.48 13.40
N ILE A 107 -7.70 -26.71 13.62
CA ILE A 107 -6.75 -27.35 12.70
C ILE A 107 -7.35 -27.44 11.29
N ALA A 108 -8.65 -27.72 11.17
CA ALA A 108 -9.34 -27.75 9.88
C ALA A 108 -9.30 -26.40 9.15
N GLY A 109 -9.47 -25.28 9.87
CA GLY A 109 -9.37 -23.94 9.29
C GLY A 109 -7.93 -23.59 8.90
N ALA A 110 -6.96 -23.92 9.75
CA ALA A 110 -5.53 -23.77 9.42
C ALA A 110 -5.15 -24.57 8.16
N GLN A 111 -5.69 -25.78 8.02
CA GLN A 111 -5.50 -26.64 6.86
C GLN A 111 -6.19 -26.08 5.61
N ALA A 112 -7.40 -25.54 5.74
CA ALA A 112 -8.11 -24.87 4.65
C ALA A 112 -7.33 -23.63 4.14
N ALA A 113 -6.85 -22.80 5.07
CA ALA A 113 -6.01 -21.65 4.76
C ALA A 113 -4.71 -22.05 4.04
N PHE A 114 -4.07 -23.12 4.52
CA PHE A 114 -2.88 -23.69 3.88
C PHE A 114 -3.17 -24.15 2.45
N THR A 115 -4.29 -24.87 2.22
CA THR A 115 -4.69 -25.29 0.86
C THR A 115 -5.05 -24.11 -0.05
N ALA A 116 -5.58 -23.03 0.52
CA ALA A 116 -5.90 -21.78 -0.18
C ALA A 116 -4.66 -20.91 -0.45
N LYS A 117 -3.46 -21.36 -0.04
CA LYS A 117 -2.21 -20.61 -0.16
C LYS A 117 -2.17 -19.30 0.66
N ASP A 118 -2.93 -19.24 1.74
CA ASP A 118 -2.87 -18.15 2.73
C ASP A 118 -2.06 -18.62 3.95
N PHE A 119 -0.74 -18.51 3.85
CA PHE A 119 0.20 -19.12 4.81
C PHE A 119 0.31 -18.34 6.12
N ASP A 120 0.08 -17.03 6.07
CA ASP A 120 0.06 -16.19 7.26
C ASP A 120 -1.20 -16.49 8.07
N HIS A 121 -2.34 -16.65 7.40
CA HIS A 121 -3.58 -17.11 8.02
C HIS A 121 -3.45 -18.54 8.57
N ALA A 122 -2.90 -19.46 7.78
CA ALA A 122 -2.66 -20.84 8.22
C ALA A 122 -1.76 -20.93 9.46
N SER A 123 -0.68 -20.14 9.50
CA SER A 123 0.25 -20.09 10.64
C SER A 123 -0.42 -19.54 11.89
N THR A 124 -1.21 -18.47 11.75
CA THR A 124 -1.86 -17.81 12.89
C THR A 124 -3.01 -18.65 13.43
N GLU A 125 -3.76 -19.32 12.57
CA GLU A 125 -4.82 -20.24 12.98
C GLU A 125 -4.26 -21.48 13.67
N LEU A 126 -3.14 -22.03 13.17
CA LEU A 126 -2.46 -23.18 13.77
C LEU A 126 -1.94 -22.87 15.18
N LEU A 127 -1.30 -21.71 15.37
CA LEU A 127 -0.83 -21.25 16.69
C LEU A 127 -1.99 -21.06 17.67
N ALA A 128 -3.09 -20.48 17.21
CA ALA A 128 -4.27 -20.28 18.03
C ALA A 128 -5.00 -21.61 18.36
N ALA A 129 -4.97 -22.58 17.45
CA ALA A 129 -5.49 -23.93 17.70
C ALA A 129 -4.63 -24.69 18.72
N GLU A 130 -3.29 -24.64 18.60
CA GLU A 130 -2.35 -25.27 19.53
C GLU A 130 -2.47 -24.71 20.95
N ALA A 131 -2.54 -23.39 21.10
CA ALA A 131 -2.75 -22.73 22.41
C ALA A 131 -4.05 -23.15 23.11
N ARG A 132 -4.99 -23.74 22.36
CA ARG A 132 -6.27 -24.24 22.85
C ARG A 132 -6.29 -25.76 23.07
N GLY A 133 -5.15 -26.43 22.94
CA GLY A 133 -5.02 -27.87 23.14
C GLY A 133 -5.53 -28.71 21.96
N ALA A 134 -5.39 -28.21 20.73
CA ALA A 134 -5.62 -29.03 19.55
C ALA A 134 -4.64 -30.23 19.48
N ASP A 135 -5.01 -31.27 18.74
CA ASP A 135 -4.26 -32.53 18.72
C ASP A 135 -2.79 -32.35 18.31
N PRO A 136 -1.81 -32.70 19.17
CA PRO A 136 -0.39 -32.50 18.89
C PRO A 136 0.10 -33.16 17.60
N SER A 137 -0.43 -34.32 17.22
CA SER A 137 -0.04 -34.99 15.98
C SER A 137 -0.47 -34.22 14.73
N GLU A 138 -1.70 -33.71 14.72
CA GLU A 138 -2.18 -32.89 13.60
C GLU A 138 -1.47 -31.53 13.53
N VAL A 139 -1.18 -30.91 14.69
CA VAL A 139 -0.41 -29.66 14.76
C VAL A 139 1.00 -29.85 14.20
N ALA A 140 1.70 -30.91 14.62
CA ALA A 140 3.05 -31.22 14.15
C ALA A 140 3.09 -31.41 12.63
N ARG A 141 2.15 -32.19 12.08
CA ARG A 141 2.04 -32.42 10.63
C ARG A 141 1.85 -31.13 9.84
N LEU A 142 0.95 -30.24 10.30
CA LEU A 142 0.69 -28.97 9.59
C LEU A 142 1.86 -27.99 9.73
N ARG A 143 2.56 -28.00 10.87
CA ARG A 143 3.77 -27.21 11.11
C ARG A 143 4.92 -27.63 10.20
N GLU A 144 5.15 -28.93 10.03
CA GLU A 144 6.13 -29.46 9.09
C GLU A 144 5.79 -29.08 7.64
N ALA A 145 4.51 -29.18 7.25
CA ALA A 145 4.07 -28.76 5.92
C ALA A 145 4.29 -27.26 5.66
N LEU A 146 4.00 -26.40 6.64
CA LEU A 146 4.28 -24.96 6.58
C LEU A 146 5.78 -24.66 6.51
N ALA A 147 6.61 -25.37 7.28
CA ALA A 147 8.06 -25.21 7.27
C ALA A 147 8.68 -25.63 5.92
N ALA A 148 8.28 -26.79 5.40
CA ALA A 148 8.75 -27.29 4.11
C ALA A 148 8.37 -26.34 2.95
N ASP A 149 7.19 -25.74 2.98
CA ASP A 149 6.78 -24.77 1.96
C ASP A 149 7.55 -23.44 2.10
N ARG A 150 7.81 -22.97 3.33
CA ARG A 150 8.69 -21.81 3.58
C ARG A 150 10.10 -22.05 3.07
N GLU A 151 10.67 -23.23 3.27
CA GLU A 151 12.01 -23.58 2.75
C GLU A 151 12.04 -23.62 1.22
N ARG A 152 11.03 -24.23 0.58
CA ARG A 152 10.91 -24.21 -0.90
C ARG A 152 10.83 -22.80 -1.46
N ARG A 153 10.13 -21.89 -0.76
CA ARG A 153 10.08 -20.47 -1.13
C ARG A 153 11.37 -19.76 -0.86
N ALA A 154 12.00 -19.97 0.28
CA ALA A 154 13.29 -19.35 0.59
C ALA A 154 14.35 -19.77 -0.44
N ALA A 155 14.31 -21.03 -0.92
CA ALA A 155 15.19 -21.53 -1.98
C ALA A 155 14.89 -20.93 -3.37
N SER A 156 13.67 -20.42 -3.58
CA SER A 156 13.22 -19.81 -4.84
C SER A 156 13.11 -18.28 -4.76
N ALA A 157 13.31 -17.70 -3.59
CA ALA A 157 13.13 -16.28 -3.35
C ALA A 157 14.39 -15.52 -3.73
N PRO A 158 14.27 -14.36 -4.42
CA PRO A 158 15.40 -13.46 -4.57
C PRO A 158 15.92 -13.06 -3.17
N PRO A 159 17.22 -12.75 -3.03
CA PRO A 159 17.84 -12.43 -1.74
C PRO A 159 17.05 -11.34 -0.99
N PRO A 160 16.98 -11.43 0.35
CA PRO A 160 16.17 -10.51 1.15
C PRO A 160 16.61 -9.07 0.87
N LYS A 161 15.65 -8.29 0.36
CA LYS A 161 15.81 -6.87 0.09
C LYS A 161 16.14 -6.15 1.40
N THR A 162 17.23 -5.40 1.41
CA THR A 162 17.60 -4.57 2.55
C THR A 162 16.54 -3.48 2.79
N ARG A 163 16.55 -2.84 3.97
CA ARG A 163 15.67 -1.70 4.26
C ARG A 163 15.78 -0.60 3.19
N ASP A 164 16.97 -0.44 2.62
CA ASP A 164 17.23 0.51 1.53
C ASP A 164 16.59 0.04 0.22
N ASP A 165 16.65 -1.26 -0.11
CA ASP A 165 15.97 -1.83 -1.29
C ASP A 165 14.43 -1.69 -1.20
N HIS A 166 13.86 -1.85 0.00
CA HIS A 166 12.43 -1.60 0.24
C HIS A 166 12.05 -0.13 0.14
N LEU A 167 12.97 0.79 0.49
CA LEU A 167 12.75 2.21 0.34
C LEU A 167 12.76 2.59 -1.14
N LEU A 168 13.69 2.02 -1.92
CA LEU A 168 13.84 2.23 -3.36
C LEU A 168 12.66 1.67 -4.18
N ASP A 169 12.16 0.48 -3.82
CA ASP A 169 10.97 -0.13 -4.44
C ASP A 169 9.71 0.73 -4.27
N ARG A 170 9.58 1.44 -3.13
CA ARG A 170 8.39 2.24 -2.82
C ARG A 170 8.29 3.55 -3.59
N ILE A 171 9.36 4.03 -4.22
CA ILE A 171 9.40 5.40 -4.75
C ILE A 171 9.02 5.46 -6.25
N GLY A 172 8.88 4.34 -6.98
CA GLY A 172 8.35 4.33 -8.37
C GLY A 172 9.16 5.18 -9.37
N ASP A 173 8.64 5.45 -10.56
CA ASP A 173 9.33 6.18 -11.65
C ASP A 173 9.69 7.66 -11.31
N ASP A 174 9.08 8.23 -10.27
CA ASP A 174 9.50 9.53 -9.70
C ASP A 174 10.72 9.43 -8.77
N SER A 175 11.25 8.22 -8.55
CA SER A 175 12.38 7.97 -7.65
C SER A 175 13.73 8.25 -8.25
N LEU A 176 13.92 8.23 -9.57
CA LEU A 176 15.29 8.25 -10.11
C LEU A 176 16.01 9.54 -9.67
N ARG A 177 15.33 10.69 -9.75
CA ARG A 177 15.82 11.97 -9.24
C ARG A 177 16.11 11.95 -7.73
N VAL A 178 15.25 11.30 -6.95
CA VAL A 178 15.39 11.20 -5.49
C VAL A 178 16.59 10.32 -5.14
N ASP A 179 16.73 9.18 -5.79
CA ASP A 179 17.80 8.22 -5.62
C ASP A 179 19.14 8.84 -6.01
N THR A 180 19.19 9.54 -7.15
CA THR A 180 20.35 10.32 -7.58
C THR A 180 20.72 11.39 -6.56
N THR A 181 19.74 12.18 -6.10
CA THR A 181 19.98 13.25 -5.12
C THR A 181 20.51 12.67 -3.80
N LEU A 182 19.98 11.54 -3.35
CA LEU A 182 20.45 10.85 -2.15
C LEU A 182 21.89 10.35 -2.33
N VAL A 183 22.23 9.79 -3.48
CA VAL A 183 23.60 9.31 -3.76
C VAL A 183 24.61 10.47 -3.82
N LEU A 184 24.24 11.59 -4.43
CA LEU A 184 25.13 12.73 -4.62
C LEU A 184 25.27 13.62 -3.37
N ARG A 185 24.19 13.86 -2.62
CA ARG A 185 24.17 14.87 -1.53
C ARG A 185 24.30 14.29 -0.13
N ARG A 186 24.15 12.98 0.06
CA ARG A 186 24.33 12.35 1.37
C ARG A 186 25.81 12.30 1.73
N GLU A 187 26.13 12.56 2.99
CA GLU A 187 27.45 12.26 3.54
C GLU A 187 27.61 10.73 3.71
N TRP A 188 28.35 10.12 2.80
CA TRP A 188 28.71 8.71 2.87
C TRP A 188 29.96 8.54 3.75
N ARG A 189 29.83 7.82 4.86
CA ARG A 189 30.98 7.48 5.72
C ARG A 189 31.86 6.37 5.17
N ASP A 190 31.36 5.65 4.17
CA ASP A 190 31.94 4.43 3.61
C ASP A 190 31.89 4.56 2.06
N PRO A 191 33.06 4.70 1.40
CA PRO A 191 33.12 4.95 -0.04
C PRO A 191 32.64 3.75 -0.86
N ASP A 192 32.81 2.52 -0.36
CA ASP A 192 32.39 1.32 -1.08
C ASP A 192 30.86 1.23 -1.15
N LYS A 193 30.18 1.66 -0.08
CA LYS A 193 28.71 1.75 -0.08
C LYS A 193 28.19 2.83 -1.02
N GLN A 194 28.92 3.95 -1.15
CA GLN A 194 28.58 4.98 -2.12
C GLN A 194 28.74 4.45 -3.55
N ALA A 195 29.82 3.71 -3.85
CA ALA A 195 30.05 3.11 -5.15
C ALA A 195 28.96 2.10 -5.52
N VAL A 196 28.55 1.23 -4.57
CA VAL A 196 27.43 0.29 -4.77
C VAL A 196 26.11 1.02 -5.01
N ALA A 197 25.83 2.09 -4.27
CA ALA A 197 24.62 2.88 -4.46
C ALA A 197 24.60 3.58 -5.82
N ARG A 198 25.73 4.19 -6.24
CA ARG A 198 25.90 4.78 -7.59
C ARG A 198 25.63 3.74 -8.67
N LYS A 199 26.27 2.57 -8.58
CA LYS A 199 26.09 1.49 -9.55
C LYS A 199 24.63 1.07 -9.67
N ARG A 200 23.93 0.88 -8.55
CA ARG A 200 22.51 0.50 -8.56
C ARG A 200 21.60 1.55 -9.22
N VAL A 201 21.86 2.83 -8.97
CA VAL A 201 21.12 3.92 -9.62
C VAL A 201 21.37 3.90 -11.12
N LEU A 202 22.62 3.71 -11.56
CA LEU A 202 22.96 3.59 -12.98
C LEU A 202 22.35 2.35 -13.64
N ASP A 203 22.45 1.17 -13.02
CA ASP A 203 21.87 -0.07 -13.57
C ASP A 203 20.35 0.08 -13.78
N ARG A 204 19.67 0.77 -12.86
CA ARG A 204 18.25 1.08 -12.98
C ARG A 204 17.98 2.15 -14.03
N ALA A 205 18.77 3.23 -14.06
CA ALA A 205 18.65 4.28 -15.06
C ALA A 205 18.81 3.71 -16.47
N GLN A 206 19.78 2.81 -16.66
CA GLN A 206 20.03 2.09 -17.91
C GLN A 206 18.80 1.29 -18.34
N ALA A 207 18.22 0.47 -17.45
CA ALA A 207 17.03 -0.30 -17.78
C ALA A 207 15.83 0.57 -18.19
N ILE A 208 15.63 1.72 -17.53
CA ILE A 208 14.56 2.66 -17.87
C ILE A 208 14.87 3.39 -19.19
N ALA A 209 16.14 3.74 -19.43
CA ALA A 209 16.59 4.40 -20.65
C ALA A 209 16.46 3.47 -21.86
N ASP A 210 16.83 2.19 -21.74
CA ASP A 210 16.69 1.21 -22.80
C ASP A 210 15.21 0.98 -23.16
N ALA A 211 14.33 0.85 -22.16
CA ALA A 211 12.89 0.77 -22.40
C ALA A 211 12.31 2.05 -23.05
N ALA A 212 12.78 3.23 -22.65
CA ALA A 212 12.36 4.49 -23.26
C ALA A 212 12.87 4.63 -24.70
N TRP A 213 14.06 4.12 -24.99
CA TRP A 213 14.65 4.09 -26.32
C TRP A 213 13.91 3.15 -27.26
N GLU A 214 13.55 1.95 -26.81
CA GLU A 214 12.70 1.03 -27.56
C GLU A 214 11.31 1.62 -27.87
N ALA A 215 10.79 2.45 -26.97
CA ALA A 215 9.53 3.16 -27.15
C ALA A 215 9.66 4.50 -27.91
N GLU A 216 10.88 4.87 -28.34
CA GLU A 216 11.20 6.14 -29.02
C GLU A 216 10.72 7.39 -28.25
N ASP A 217 10.75 7.31 -26.91
CA ASP A 217 10.31 8.39 -26.02
C ASP A 217 11.46 9.34 -25.67
N GLY A 218 11.76 10.25 -26.60
CA GLY A 218 12.82 11.25 -26.43
C GLY A 218 12.62 12.16 -25.20
N ALA A 219 11.38 12.48 -24.83
CA ALA A 219 11.10 13.32 -23.66
C ALA A 219 11.44 12.60 -22.35
N LYS A 220 11.16 11.28 -22.28
CA LYS A 220 11.55 10.45 -21.13
C LYS A 220 13.07 10.30 -21.03
N LEU A 221 13.77 10.09 -22.15
CA LEU A 221 15.24 10.04 -22.19
C LEU A 221 15.89 11.35 -21.72
N ALA A 222 15.39 12.50 -22.17
CA ALA A 222 15.87 13.81 -21.73
C ALA A 222 15.59 14.08 -20.23
N ARG A 223 14.51 13.50 -19.68
CA ARG A 223 14.26 13.54 -18.23
C ARG A 223 15.26 12.67 -17.47
N ILE A 224 15.54 11.45 -17.94
CA ILE A 224 16.52 10.54 -17.31
C ILE A 224 17.89 11.20 -17.25
N ALA A 225 18.38 11.77 -18.36
CA ALA A 225 19.65 12.50 -18.39
C ALA A 225 19.73 13.58 -17.29
N ARG A 226 18.70 14.42 -17.17
CA ARG A 226 18.62 15.46 -16.12
C ARG A 226 18.56 14.87 -14.71
N ASP A 227 17.85 13.75 -14.54
CA ASP A 227 17.68 13.10 -13.24
C ASP A 227 18.94 12.32 -12.80
N THR A 228 19.86 11.98 -13.72
CA THR A 228 21.12 11.26 -13.43
C THR A 228 22.39 12.12 -13.52
N ALA A 229 22.26 13.40 -13.88
CA ALA A 229 23.38 14.32 -14.00
C ALA A 229 24.28 14.33 -12.75
N GLY A 230 25.59 14.22 -12.96
CA GLY A 230 26.61 14.18 -11.91
C GLY A 230 26.86 12.80 -11.27
N ILE A 231 26.11 11.74 -11.64
CA ILE A 231 26.48 10.36 -11.27
C ILE A 231 27.51 9.81 -12.24
N ASP A 232 27.19 9.83 -13.53
CA ASP A 232 28.02 9.35 -14.63
C ASP A 232 27.77 10.22 -15.86
N GLU A 233 28.81 10.95 -16.29
CA GLU A 233 28.71 11.92 -17.38
C GLU A 233 28.56 11.22 -18.74
N ALA A 234 29.18 10.05 -18.92
CA ALA A 234 29.10 9.30 -20.17
C ALA A 234 27.67 8.76 -20.41
N PHE A 235 27.07 8.16 -19.38
CA PHE A 235 25.67 7.71 -19.42
C PHE A 235 24.69 8.87 -19.65
N THR A 236 24.95 10.02 -19.01
CA THR A 236 24.11 11.21 -19.15
C THR A 236 24.18 11.73 -20.59
N ALA A 237 25.38 11.89 -21.15
CA ALA A 237 25.58 12.29 -22.54
C ALA A 237 24.92 11.31 -23.53
N GLU A 238 25.06 10.00 -23.30
CA GLU A 238 24.40 8.99 -24.15
C GLU A 238 22.87 9.12 -24.12
N CYS A 239 22.28 9.37 -22.95
CA CYS A 239 20.83 9.61 -22.84
C CYS A 239 20.39 10.88 -23.59
N GLU A 240 21.17 11.97 -23.54
CA GLU A 240 20.89 13.20 -24.28
C GLU A 240 20.96 12.96 -25.79
N GLN A 241 21.98 12.22 -26.25
CA GLN A 241 22.11 11.85 -27.66
C GLN A 241 20.94 11.02 -28.16
N ARG A 242 20.57 9.96 -27.42
CA ARG A 242 19.39 9.15 -27.72
C ARG A 242 18.10 9.99 -27.69
N ALA A 243 17.96 10.91 -26.74
CA ALA A 243 16.79 11.79 -26.65
C ALA A 243 16.64 12.70 -27.86
N ALA A 244 17.73 13.33 -28.32
CA ALA A 244 17.76 14.18 -29.51
C ALA A 244 17.33 13.40 -30.76
N ILE A 245 17.90 12.22 -30.98
CA ILE A 245 17.57 11.34 -32.12
C ILE A 245 16.10 10.91 -32.09
N ALA A 246 15.60 10.41 -30.96
CA ALA A 246 14.21 9.97 -30.84
C ALA A 246 13.21 11.14 -31.02
N THR A 247 13.56 12.33 -30.53
CA THR A 247 12.74 13.53 -30.71
C THR A 247 12.72 13.94 -32.18
N ALA A 248 13.86 13.94 -32.86
CA ALA A 248 13.96 14.28 -34.27
C ALA A 248 13.15 13.33 -35.16
N GLN A 249 13.25 12.02 -34.92
CA GLN A 249 12.44 11.00 -35.59
C GLN A 249 10.95 11.31 -35.46
N ARG A 250 10.48 11.59 -34.24
CA ARG A 250 9.08 11.90 -33.98
C ARG A 250 8.61 13.22 -34.60
N CYS A 251 9.49 14.23 -34.68
CA CYS A 251 9.20 15.47 -35.42
C CYS A 251 9.03 15.18 -36.91
N LEU A 252 9.89 14.32 -37.51
CA LEU A 252 9.82 13.94 -38.92
C LEU A 252 8.54 13.16 -39.26
N GLU A 253 8.14 12.21 -38.42
CA GLU A 253 6.85 11.50 -38.57
C GLU A 253 5.66 12.46 -38.59
N ARG A 254 5.76 13.58 -37.86
CA ARG A 254 4.77 14.65 -37.83
C ARG A 254 4.96 15.71 -38.92
N GLN A 255 5.89 15.50 -39.84
CA GLN A 255 6.25 16.41 -40.94
C GLN A 255 6.74 17.79 -40.44
N GLN A 256 7.37 17.85 -39.26
CA GLN A 256 7.91 19.05 -38.65
C GLN A 256 9.43 19.10 -38.84
N SER A 257 9.90 19.38 -40.05
CA SER A 257 11.33 19.36 -40.39
C SER A 257 12.18 20.33 -39.56
N GLN A 258 11.65 21.52 -39.22
CA GLN A 258 12.36 22.48 -38.38
C GLN A 258 12.58 21.95 -36.94
N CYS A 259 11.57 21.29 -36.36
CA CYS A 259 11.65 20.65 -35.04
C CYS A 259 12.74 19.55 -35.01
N ALA A 260 12.82 18.77 -36.09
CA ALA A 260 13.84 17.74 -36.23
C ALA A 260 15.26 18.34 -36.29
N ARG A 261 15.48 19.35 -37.14
CA ARG A 261 16.77 20.06 -37.23
C ARG A 261 17.21 20.67 -35.90
N GLU A 262 16.29 21.36 -35.22
CA GLU A 262 16.59 21.97 -33.92
C GLU A 262 16.96 20.93 -32.87
N SER A 263 16.38 19.72 -32.95
CA SER A 263 16.68 18.62 -32.04
C SER A 263 18.03 17.96 -32.33
N LEU A 264 18.47 17.91 -33.60
CA LEU A 264 19.74 17.30 -34.00
C LEU A 264 20.94 18.25 -33.89
N ARG A 265 20.72 19.57 -33.95
CA ARG A 265 21.76 20.60 -33.88
C ARG A 265 22.82 20.41 -32.78
N PRO A 266 22.49 19.96 -31.54
CA PRO A 266 23.51 19.71 -30.53
C PRO A 266 24.45 18.55 -30.88
N LEU A 267 23.98 17.56 -31.64
CA LEU A 267 24.76 16.41 -32.10
C LEU A 267 25.69 16.79 -33.26
N ASP A 268 25.22 17.65 -34.16
CA ASP A 268 26.01 18.15 -35.29
C ASP A 268 27.22 18.99 -34.84
N ALA A 269 27.15 19.55 -33.64
CA ALA A 269 28.22 20.32 -33.04
C ALA A 269 29.28 19.46 -32.30
N LEU A 270 29.07 18.15 -32.20
CA LEU A 270 30.01 17.24 -31.53
C LEU A 270 31.20 16.92 -32.44
N PRO A 271 32.44 16.82 -31.89
CA PRO A 271 33.60 16.33 -32.61
C PRO A 271 33.39 14.91 -33.18
N GLU A 272 34.02 14.62 -34.32
CA GLU A 272 34.02 13.29 -34.91
C GLU A 272 34.52 12.22 -33.91
N GLY A 273 33.74 11.15 -33.74
CA GLY A 273 34.06 10.03 -32.86
C GLY A 273 33.44 10.08 -31.46
N GLU A 274 32.75 11.15 -31.09
CA GLU A 274 32.03 11.23 -29.79
C GLU A 274 30.66 10.53 -29.78
N LEU A 275 30.14 10.20 -30.96
CA LEU A 275 28.90 9.44 -31.12
C LEU A 275 29.18 7.94 -31.24
N PRO A 276 28.48 7.09 -30.47
CA PRO A 276 28.52 5.65 -30.67
C PRO A 276 28.14 5.27 -32.11
N PRO A 277 28.82 4.29 -32.75
CA PRO A 277 28.59 3.95 -34.16
C PRO A 277 27.13 3.60 -34.53
N ALA A 278 26.38 3.06 -33.56
CA ALA A 278 24.97 2.74 -33.74
C ALA A 278 24.08 4.01 -33.83
N LEU A 279 24.44 5.06 -33.10
CA LEU A 279 23.73 6.35 -33.13
C LEU A 279 24.14 7.16 -34.37
N THR A 280 25.42 7.11 -34.76
CA THR A 280 25.90 7.76 -35.99
C THR A 280 25.11 7.33 -37.23
N LYS A 281 24.90 6.02 -37.41
CA LYS A 281 24.09 5.51 -38.55
C LYS A 281 22.65 6.01 -38.52
N ARG A 282 22.06 6.14 -37.32
CA ARG A 282 20.68 6.60 -37.17
C ARG A 282 20.58 8.10 -37.45
N LEU A 283 21.59 8.87 -37.07
CA LEU A 283 21.73 10.29 -37.38
C LEU A 283 21.88 10.53 -38.89
N GLU A 284 22.74 9.77 -39.58
CA GLU A 284 22.90 9.84 -41.04
C GLU A 284 21.60 9.60 -41.80
N VAL A 285 20.80 8.62 -41.37
CA VAL A 285 19.47 8.35 -41.95
C VAL A 285 18.54 9.55 -41.75
N LEU A 286 18.52 10.14 -40.56
CA LEU A 286 17.71 11.32 -40.26
C LEU A 286 18.09 12.54 -41.10
N HIS A 287 19.38 12.82 -41.31
CA HIS A 287 19.81 13.90 -42.21
C HIS A 287 19.43 13.64 -43.67
N ALA A 288 19.57 12.39 -44.13
CA ALA A 288 19.14 12.01 -45.47
C ALA A 288 17.62 12.23 -45.67
N GLU A 289 16.79 11.92 -44.66
CA GLU A 289 15.34 12.19 -44.67
C GLU A 289 15.01 13.69 -44.62
N LEU A 290 15.85 14.50 -43.97
CA LEU A 290 15.74 15.96 -43.92
C LEU A 290 16.19 16.65 -45.22
N GLY A 291 16.72 15.91 -46.18
CA GLY A 291 17.30 16.43 -47.41
C GLY A 291 18.60 17.21 -47.18
N GLU A 292 19.24 16.99 -46.03
CA GLU A 292 20.58 17.51 -45.72
C GLU A 292 21.58 16.48 -46.22
N ALA A 293 22.20 16.76 -47.36
CA ALA A 293 23.36 15.98 -47.78
C ALA A 293 24.46 16.16 -46.72
N PRO A 294 25.23 15.11 -46.37
CA PRO A 294 26.37 15.27 -45.48
C PRO A 294 27.29 16.31 -46.10
N GLU A 295 27.55 17.41 -45.38
CA GLU A 295 28.57 18.38 -45.79
C GLU A 295 29.90 17.63 -45.83
N ALA A 296 30.33 17.26 -47.03
CA ALA A 296 31.61 16.65 -47.28
C ALA A 296 32.72 17.68 -46.99
N GLU A 297 33.58 17.32 -46.03
CA GLU A 297 35.00 17.64 -45.89
C GLU A 297 35.48 19.06 -46.29
N GLY A 298 36.01 19.77 -45.30
CA GLY A 298 36.94 20.91 -45.46
C GLY A 298 38.05 20.86 -44.43
#